data_AF-X0XHB9-F1
#
_entry.id   AF-X0XHB9-F1
#
_cell.length_a   1.000
_cell.length_b   1.000
_cell.length_c   1.000
_cell.angle_alpha   90.00
_cell.angle_beta   90.00
_cell.angle_gamma   90.00
#
_symmetry.space_group_name_H-M   'P 1'
#
loop_
_entity.id
_entity.type
_entity.pdbx_description
1 polymer ?
#
loop_
_entity_poly.entity_id
_entity_poly.type
_entity_poly.pdbx_seq_one_letter_code
_entity_poly.pdbx_strand_id
1 'polypeptide(L)' 'LTKGIVVNPDTSVDVYFGPKAPAGKENNWVQTDPDEGWSVIFRLYGPLEPWFDKTWRPGEIELVK' A
#
# COMPACT_ATOMS: atom_id res chain seq x y z
N LEU A 1 10.65 11.86 5.35
CA LEU A 1 9.91 11.31 4.20
C LEU A 1 10.91 10.53 3.36
N THR A 2 10.71 9.23 3.21
CA THR A 2 11.57 8.37 2.39
C THR A 2 11.57 8.95 0.98
N LYS A 3 12.73 9.42 0.49
CA LYS A 3 12.86 9.89 -0.88
C LYS A 3 12.59 8.70 -1.81
N GLY A 4 11.60 8.81 -2.70
CA GLY A 4 11.39 7.83 -3.78
C GLY A 4 10.00 7.22 -3.91
N ILE A 5 9.07 7.43 -2.97
CA ILE A 5 7.68 6.96 -3.17
C ILE A 5 7.11 7.57 -4.45
N VAL A 6 6.56 6.71 -5.30
CA VAL A 6 5.82 7.07 -6.50
C VAL A 6 4.38 7.41 -6.11
N VAL A 7 3.93 8.59 -6.51
CA VAL A 7 2.57 9.09 -6.27
C VAL A 7 1.85 9.16 -7.62
N ASN A 8 0.61 8.69 -7.64
CA ASN A 8 -0.23 8.70 -8.83
C ASN A 8 -0.72 10.13 -9.16
N PRO A 9 -1.17 10.41 -10.40
CA PRO A 9 -1.67 11.74 -10.78
C PRO A 9 -2.85 12.24 -9.95
N ASP A 10 -3.66 11.33 -9.40
CA ASP A 10 -4.80 11.61 -8.51
C ASP A 10 -4.39 11.78 -7.04
N THR A 11 -3.09 11.84 -6.76
CA THR A 11 -2.46 11.93 -5.43
C THR A 11 -2.54 10.67 -4.56
N SER A 12 -3.10 9.57 -5.09
CA SER A 12 -3.07 8.27 -4.42
C SER A 12 -1.68 7.62 -4.49
N VAL A 13 -1.50 6.55 -3.70
CA VAL A 13 -0.29 5.73 -3.69
C VAL A 13 -0.71 4.27 -3.77
N ASP A 14 -0.21 3.56 -4.79
CA ASP A 14 -0.32 2.11 -4.86
C ASP A 14 0.83 1.46 -4.10
N VAL A 15 0.55 0.39 -3.35
CA VAL A 15 1.56 -0.45 -2.71
C VAL A 15 1.41 -1.88 -3.21
N TYR A 16 2.50 -2.44 -3.73
CA TYR A 16 2.54 -3.78 -4.30
C TYR A 16 3.14 -4.75 -3.28
N PHE A 17 2.63 -5.98 -3.27
CA PHE A 17 3.12 -7.06 -2.41
C PHE A 17 3.45 -8.27 -3.29
N GLY A 18 4.60 -8.89 -3.07
CA GLY A 18 4.99 -10.09 -3.82
C GLY A 18 6.47 -10.44 -3.64
N PRO A 19 6.94 -11.58 -4.14
CA PRO A 19 8.34 -12.01 -3.97
C PRO A 19 9.33 -11.20 -4.82
N LYS A 20 8.84 -10.49 -5.84
CA LYS A 20 9.63 -9.60 -6.70
C LYS A 20 8.83 -8.33 -6.97
N ALA A 21 9.53 -7.20 -7.08
CA ALA A 21 8.92 -5.94 -7.47
C ALA A 21 8.37 -6.05 -8.91
N PRO A 22 7.15 -5.57 -9.18
CA PRO A 22 6.70 -5.29 -10.54
C PRO A 22 7.60 -4.23 -11.19
N ALA A 23 7.83 -4.35 -12.50
CA ALA A 23 8.70 -3.44 -13.24
C ALA A 23 8.23 -1.98 -13.10
N GLY A 24 9.15 -1.09 -12.68
CA GLY A 24 8.87 0.34 -12.48
C GLY A 24 8.11 0.66 -11.19
N LYS A 25 7.88 -0.31 -10.31
CA LYS A 25 7.20 -0.16 -9.02
C LYS A 25 8.12 -0.47 -7.84
N GLU A 26 9.44 -0.48 -8.06
CA GLU A 26 10.46 -0.89 -7.09
C GLU A 26 10.43 -0.05 -5.80
N ASN A 27 10.02 1.21 -5.89
CA ASN A 27 9.92 2.11 -4.74
C ASN A 27 8.61 2.00 -3.96
N ASN A 28 7.62 1.26 -4.48
CA ASN A 28 6.27 1.13 -3.92
C ASN A 28 5.93 -0.35 -3.68
N TRP A 29 6.92 -1.16 -3.33
CA TRP A 29 6.77 -2.60 -3.19
C TRP A 29 7.28 -3.11 -1.84
N VAL A 30 6.59 -4.09 -1.28
CA VAL A 30 6.98 -4.84 -0.10
C VAL A 30 7.20 -6.29 -0.50
N GLN A 31 8.41 -6.78 -0.24
CA GLN A 31 8.75 -8.18 -0.50
C GLN A 31 7.96 -9.11 0.41
N THR A 32 7.40 -10.17 -0.18
CA THR A 32 6.80 -11.30 0.54
C THR A 32 7.60 -12.58 0.28
N ASP A 33 7.47 -13.56 1.18
CA ASP A 33 7.98 -14.91 0.96
C ASP A 33 6.91 -15.74 0.21
N PRO A 34 7.24 -16.45 -0.89
CA PRO A 34 6.28 -17.28 -1.60
C PRO A 34 5.83 -18.53 -0.81
N ASP A 35 6.59 -18.96 0.21
CA ASP A 35 6.32 -20.16 1.00
C ASP A 35 5.59 -19.85 2.32
N GLU A 36 5.35 -18.57 2.64
CA GLU A 36 4.68 -18.15 3.87
C GLU A 36 3.45 -17.26 3.64
N GLY A 37 2.49 -17.35 4.58
CA GLY A 37 1.36 -16.42 4.64
C GLY A 37 1.76 -15.07 5.24
N TRP A 38 1.04 -14.00 4.87
CA TRP A 38 1.30 -12.65 5.35
C TRP A 38 0.01 -11.92 5.73
N SER A 39 0.17 -10.81 6.45
CA SER A 39 -0.94 -9.91 6.85
C SER A 39 -0.47 -8.46 6.83
N VAL A 40 -1.42 -7.52 6.77
CA VAL A 40 -1.12 -6.08 6.75
C VAL A 40 -1.63 -5.41 8.01
N ILE A 41 -0.80 -4.53 8.57
CA ILE A 41 -1.22 -3.57 9.60
C ILE A 41 -1.14 -2.17 9.00
N PHE A 42 -2.28 -1.53 8.83
CA PHE A 42 -2.37 -0.14 8.41
C PHE A 42 -2.31 0.79 9.63
N ARG A 43 -1.31 1.68 9.67
CA ARG A 43 -1.12 2.62 10.78
C ARG A 43 -1.37 4.05 10.32
N LEU A 44 -2.27 4.74 11.02
CA LEU A 44 -2.56 6.16 10.83
C LEU A 44 -1.92 6.97 11.96
N TYR A 45 -1.23 8.05 11.60
CA TYR A 45 -0.65 8.99 12.55
C TYR A 45 -1.43 10.30 12.48
N GLY A 46 -2.23 10.60 13.51
CA GLY A 46 -3.15 11.74 13.50
C GLY A 46 -4.31 11.59 12.50
N PRO A 47 -5.12 10.50 12.58
CA PRO A 47 -6.27 10.33 11.69
C PRO A 47 -7.28 11.47 11.85
N LEU A 48 -7.94 11.83 10.75
CA LEU A 48 -9.01 12.83 10.71
C LEU A 48 -10.38 12.18 10.91
N GLU A 49 -11.42 13.00 11.15
CA GLU A 49 -12.82 12.56 11.37
C GLU A 49 -13.33 11.50 10.37
N PRO A 50 -13.04 11.58 9.05
CA PRO A 50 -13.52 10.59 8.09
C PRO A 50 -13.11 9.14 8.37
N TRP A 51 -12.00 8.94 9.09
CA TRP A 51 -11.59 7.62 9.56
C TRP A 51 -12.53 7.09 10.66
N PHE A 52 -12.89 7.93 11.63
CA PHE A 52 -13.74 7.57 12.76
C PHE A 52 -15.21 7.40 12.33
N ASP A 53 -15.70 8.30 11.47
CA ASP A 53 -17.03 8.22 10.86
C ASP A 53 -17.15 7.11 9.82
N LYS A 54 -16.03 6.46 9.46
CA LYS A 54 -15.95 5.39 8.45
C LYS A 54 -16.45 5.81 7.07
N THR A 55 -16.41 7.10 6.76
CA THR A 55 -16.71 7.63 5.42
C THR A 55 -15.54 7.45 4.47
N TRP A 56 -14.35 7.17 4.99
CA TRP A 56 -13.19 6.79 4.22
C TRP A 56 -12.42 5.62 4.86
N ARG A 57 -11.93 4.71 4.02
CA ARG A 57 -10.98 3.64 4.34
C ARG A 57 -10.16 3.30 3.09
N PRO A 58 -8.95 2.73 3.22
CA PRO A 58 -8.27 2.14 2.07
C PRO A 58 -9.12 1.01 1.47
N GLY A 59 -8.92 0.76 0.17
CA GLY A 59 -9.51 -0.39 -0.52
C GLY A 59 -8.98 -1.72 0.02
N GLU A 60 -9.60 -2.81 -0.42
CA GLU A 60 -9.11 -4.16 -0.14
C GLU A 60 -7.83 -4.45 -0.96
N ILE A 61 -7.06 -5.45 -0.53
CA ILE A 61 -5.91 -5.93 -1.31
C ILE A 61 -6.43 -6.72 -2.50
N GLU A 62 -5.93 -6.39 -3.69
CA GLU A 62 -6.33 -7.02 -4.94
C GLU A 62 -5.17 -7.80 -5.56
N LEU A 63 -5.50 -8.90 -6.25
CA LEU A 63 -4.53 -9.64 -7.05
C LEU A 63 -4.17 -8.81 -8.29
N VAL A 64 -2.88 -8.54 -8.48
CA VAL A 64 -2.37 -7.91 -9.69
C VAL A 64 -2.57 -8.85 -10.88
N LYS A 65 -3.17 -8.34 -11.96
CA LYS A 65 -3.43 -9.09 -13.19
C LYS A 65 -2.20 -9.19 -14.09
#